data_AF-A0A7S2T480-F1
#
_entry.id   AF-A0A7S2T480-F1
#
_cell.length_a   1.000
_cell.length_b   1.000
_cell.length_c   1.000
_cell.angle_alpha   90.00
_cell.angle_beta   90.00
_cell.angle_gamma   90.00
#
_symmetry.space_group_name_H-M   'P 1'
#
loop_
_entity.id
_entity.type
_entity.pdbx_description
1 polymer ?
#
loop_
_entity_poly.entity_id
_entity_poly.type
_entity_poly.pdbx_seq_one_letter_code
_entity_poly.pdbx_strand_id
1 'polypeptide(L)'
;VVGRGGNKTNESRNGSRHCEMEAIDEVLGKFEAGSLEVGSDCAMSKFWSEVDLYVTCEPCIMCAGAISLMGIKNVYYGCSNDKFGGCGSVHPVSDQGCGTCGGGEERFGAENVRSFRCRKGLFAEEAIAMLQDFYLRGNARAPKPHRKVLWMDRREQQQEH
;
A
#
# COMPACT_ATOMS: atom_id res chain seq x y z
N VAL A 1 3.60 -11.98 -10.11
CA VAL A 1 2.86 -11.33 -8.99
C VAL A 1 2.90 -12.27 -7.80
N VAL A 2 3.56 -11.87 -6.71
CA VAL A 2 3.72 -12.71 -5.50
C VAL A 2 2.62 -12.48 -4.45
N GLY A 3 1.97 -11.31 -4.46
CA GLY A 3 0.83 -10.98 -3.62
C GLY A 3 0.02 -9.84 -4.23
N ARG A 4 -1.22 -9.67 -3.75
CA ARG A 4 -2.18 -8.67 -4.17
C ARG A 4 -2.94 -8.17 -2.94
N GLY A 5 -3.40 -6.93 -2.99
CA GLY A 5 -4.17 -6.36 -1.89
C GLY A 5 -5.13 -5.29 -2.39
N GLY A 6 -6.27 -5.21 -1.71
CA GLY A 6 -7.23 -4.12 -1.86
C GLY A 6 -7.55 -3.56 -0.49
N ASN A 7 -8.02 -2.31 -0.42
CA ASN A 7 -8.40 -1.73 0.86
C ASN A 7 -9.62 -2.45 1.46
N LYS A 8 -9.46 -3.03 2.65
CA LYS A 8 -10.49 -3.83 3.35
C LYS A 8 -10.93 -3.22 4.69
N THR A 9 -10.69 -1.92 4.91
CA THR A 9 -11.02 -1.27 6.19
C THR A 9 -12.48 -1.41 6.60
N ASN A 10 -13.41 -1.33 5.64
CA ASN A 10 -14.85 -1.49 5.89
C ASN A 10 -15.26 -2.94 6.20
N GLU A 11 -14.66 -3.91 5.52
CA GLU A 11 -14.96 -5.34 5.68
C GLU A 11 -14.40 -5.87 7.00
N SER A 12 -13.14 -5.55 7.28
CA SER A 12 -12.42 -5.97 8.48
C SER A 12 -12.75 -5.14 9.73
N ARG A 13 -13.41 -3.99 9.56
CA ARG A 13 -13.60 -2.96 10.62
C ARG A 13 -12.29 -2.55 11.29
N ASN A 14 -11.19 -2.60 10.54
CA ASN A 14 -9.86 -2.27 11.01
C ASN A 14 -9.24 -1.22 10.09
N GLY A 15 -8.94 -0.04 10.66
CA GLY A 15 -8.38 1.09 9.93
C GLY A 15 -7.00 0.85 9.33
N SER A 16 -6.26 -0.18 9.76
CA SER A 16 -4.94 -0.49 9.20
C SER A 16 -4.99 -1.37 7.94
N ARG A 17 -6.14 -1.93 7.56
CA ARG A 17 -6.27 -2.90 6.45
C ARG A 17 -6.31 -2.23 5.09
N HIS A 18 -5.24 -1.51 4.78
CA HIS A 18 -4.95 -0.89 3.49
C HIS A 18 -4.39 -1.92 2.50
N CYS A 19 -4.40 -1.59 1.21
CA CYS A 19 -3.99 -2.52 0.15
C CYS A 19 -2.55 -3.03 0.29
N GLU A 20 -1.63 -2.21 0.77
CA GLU A 20 -0.22 -2.55 0.98
C GLU A 20 -0.07 -3.58 2.10
N MET A 21 -0.83 -3.42 3.18
CA MET A 21 -0.84 -4.37 4.30
C MET A 21 -1.41 -5.71 3.88
N GLU A 22 -2.52 -5.71 3.14
CA GLU A 22 -3.14 -6.93 2.62
C GLU A 22 -2.23 -7.67 1.64
N ALA A 23 -1.49 -6.93 0.79
CA ALA A 23 -0.54 -7.54 -0.14
C ALA A 23 0.66 -8.16 0.58
N ILE A 24 1.18 -7.52 1.63
CA ILE A 24 2.24 -8.07 2.48
C ILE A 24 1.73 -9.33 3.20
N ASP A 25 0.55 -9.27 3.81
CA ASP A 25 -0.06 -10.41 4.51
C ASP A 25 -0.29 -11.60 3.57
N GLU A 26 -0.72 -11.38 2.32
CA GLU A 26 -0.88 -12.47 1.34
C GLU A 26 0.46 -13.18 1.07
N VAL A 27 1.55 -12.43 0.95
CA VAL A 27 2.88 -13.00 0.72
C VAL A 27 3.37 -13.75 1.96
N LEU A 28 3.21 -13.18 3.15
CA LEU A 28 3.58 -13.85 4.41
C LEU A 28 2.79 -15.16 4.59
N GLY A 29 1.50 -15.16 4.30
CA GLY A 29 0.68 -16.38 4.33
C GLY A 29 1.16 -17.46 3.34
N LYS A 30 1.70 -17.07 2.18
CA LYS A 30 2.30 -18.03 1.23
C LYS A 30 3.61 -18.63 1.72
N PHE A 31 4.42 -17.86 2.45
CA PHE A 31 5.60 -18.38 3.12
C PHE A 31 5.22 -19.38 4.21
N GLU A 32 4.25 -19.04 5.06
CA GLU A 32 3.73 -19.94 6.11
C GLU A 32 3.15 -21.23 5.53
N ALA A 33 2.44 -21.13 4.39
CA ALA A 33 1.88 -22.28 3.69
C ALA A 33 2.90 -23.10 2.90
N GLY A 34 4.19 -22.73 2.90
CA GLY A 34 5.24 -23.38 2.09
C GLY A 34 5.04 -23.25 0.57
N SER A 35 4.14 -22.37 0.13
CA SER A 35 3.87 -22.11 -1.30
C SER A 35 4.89 -21.17 -1.94
N LEU A 36 5.71 -20.52 -1.11
CA LEU A 36 6.83 -19.69 -1.51
C LEU A 36 8.02 -20.13 -0.65
N GLU A 37 9.04 -20.70 -1.26
CA GLU A 37 10.21 -21.19 -0.54
C GLU A 37 11.29 -20.10 -0.45
N VAL A 38 11.82 -19.90 0.75
CA VAL A 38 12.98 -19.04 1.03
C VAL A 38 14.00 -19.91 1.74
N GLY A 39 15.16 -20.13 1.10
CA GLY A 39 16.15 -21.14 1.49
C GLY A 39 16.92 -20.90 2.80
N SER A 40 16.51 -19.98 3.67
CA SER A 40 16.99 -19.77 5.06
C SER A 40 16.33 -18.52 5.67
N ASP A 41 16.56 -18.22 6.96
CA ASP A 41 16.08 -16.99 7.61
C ASP A 41 16.60 -15.70 6.96
N CYS A 42 17.81 -15.72 6.38
CA CYS A 42 18.36 -14.60 5.60
C CYS A 42 17.67 -14.42 4.24
N ALA A 43 16.85 -15.39 3.81
CA ALA A 43 16.21 -15.34 2.50
C ALA A 43 14.92 -14.50 2.50
N MET A 44 14.29 -14.25 3.65
CA MET A 44 13.11 -13.36 3.74
C MET A 44 13.48 -11.89 3.47
N SER A 45 14.52 -11.37 4.13
CA SER A 45 15.00 -10.00 3.89
C SER A 45 15.49 -9.80 2.45
N LYS A 46 16.16 -10.82 1.90
CA LYS A 46 16.58 -10.84 0.50
C LYS A 46 15.37 -10.82 -0.44
N PHE A 47 14.38 -11.67 -0.20
CA PHE A 47 13.16 -11.73 -1.00
C PHE A 47 12.48 -10.36 -1.06
N TRP A 48 12.23 -9.71 0.09
CA TRP A 48 11.57 -8.41 0.10
C TRP A 48 12.37 -7.32 -0.63
N SER A 49 13.70 -7.40 -0.61
CA SER A 49 14.55 -6.45 -1.34
C SER A 49 14.48 -6.60 -2.87
N GLU A 50 14.01 -7.76 -3.36
CA GLU A 50 13.83 -8.07 -4.78
C GLU A 50 12.37 -7.87 -5.25
N VAL A 51 11.45 -7.55 -4.34
CA VAL A 51 10.05 -7.26 -4.67
C VAL A 51 9.87 -5.80 -5.05
N ASP A 52 9.15 -5.59 -6.15
CA ASP A 52 8.61 -4.28 -6.55
C ASP A 52 7.13 -4.18 -6.17
N LEU A 53 6.76 -3.10 -5.48
CA LEU A 53 5.38 -2.82 -5.09
C LEU A 53 4.73 -1.85 -6.08
N TYR A 54 3.56 -2.21 -6.60
CA TYR A 54 2.73 -1.37 -7.45
C TYR A 54 1.42 -1.06 -6.72
N VAL A 55 1.08 0.21 -6.58
CA VAL A 55 -0.11 0.67 -5.86
C VAL A 55 -0.80 1.79 -6.64
N THR A 56 -2.12 1.88 -6.61
CA THR A 56 -2.84 2.89 -7.42
C THR A 56 -2.65 4.31 -6.88
N CYS A 57 -2.66 4.48 -5.56
CA CYS A 57 -2.48 5.75 -4.87
C CYS A 57 -1.21 5.71 -4.02
N GLU A 58 -0.54 6.86 -3.85
CA GLU A 58 0.64 6.98 -3.00
C GLU A 58 0.38 6.39 -1.58
N PRO A 59 1.28 5.50 -1.10
CA PRO A 59 1.15 4.92 0.23
C PRO A 59 1.02 5.98 1.31
N CYS A 60 0.12 5.74 2.26
CA CYS A 60 0.04 6.64 3.42
C CYS A 60 1.26 6.48 4.33
N ILE A 61 1.47 7.41 5.27
CA ILE A 61 2.59 7.38 6.24
C ILE A 61 2.73 6.01 6.93
N MET A 62 1.62 5.40 7.36
CA MET A 62 1.62 4.06 7.99
C MET A 62 2.15 2.99 7.03
N CYS A 63 1.61 2.94 5.81
CA CYS A 63 2.00 1.96 4.80
C CYS A 63 3.45 2.15 4.34
N ALA A 64 3.89 3.39 4.15
CA ALA A 64 5.28 3.72 3.87
C ALA A 64 6.23 3.23 4.97
N GLY A 65 5.83 3.36 6.24
CA GLY A 65 6.58 2.79 7.37
C GLY A 65 6.67 1.26 7.30
N ALA A 66 5.56 0.58 6.99
CA ALA A 66 5.56 -0.88 6.83
C ALA A 66 6.45 -1.35 5.66
N ILE A 67 6.38 -0.66 4.51
CA ILE A 67 7.22 -0.91 3.33
C ILE A 67 8.71 -0.77 3.69
N SER A 68 9.06 0.31 4.40
CA SER A 68 10.42 0.54 4.91
C SER A 68 10.88 -0.60 5.82
N LEU A 69 10.04 -1.01 6.78
CA LEU A 69 10.32 -2.11 7.70
C LEU A 69 10.51 -3.46 6.98
N MET A 70 9.70 -3.77 5.96
CA MET A 70 9.85 -4.99 5.17
C MET A 70 11.11 -4.98 4.30
N GLY A 71 11.65 -3.80 3.97
CA GLY A 71 12.86 -3.67 3.17
C GLY A 71 12.60 -3.72 1.66
N ILE A 72 11.36 -3.50 1.23
CA ILE A 72 10.98 -3.32 -0.18
C ILE A 72 11.73 -2.11 -0.75
N LYS A 73 12.34 -2.25 -1.93
CA LYS A 73 13.26 -1.22 -2.47
C LYS A 73 12.67 -0.30 -3.52
N ASN A 74 11.65 -0.75 -4.26
CA ASN A 74 11.02 0.08 -5.28
C ASN A 74 9.49 0.04 -5.12
N VAL A 75 8.91 1.24 -5.10
CA VAL A 75 7.46 1.46 -5.03
C VAL A 75 7.05 2.31 -6.23
N TYR A 76 6.02 1.87 -6.93
CA TYR A 76 5.45 2.53 -8.08
C TYR A 76 4.01 2.90 -7.76
N TYR A 77 3.63 4.16 -7.96
CA TYR A 77 2.26 4.59 -7.72
C TYR A 77 1.71 5.51 -8.80
N GLY A 78 0.39 5.47 -8.96
CA GLY A 78 -0.33 6.30 -9.91
C GLY A 78 -0.46 7.74 -9.43
N CYS A 79 -1.44 7.99 -8.57
CA CYS A 79 -1.75 9.33 -8.09
C CYS A 79 -1.13 9.63 -6.72
N SER A 80 -0.87 10.91 -6.45
CA SER A 80 -0.42 11.39 -5.13
C SER A 80 -1.53 11.31 -4.07
N ASN A 81 -1.12 11.28 -2.80
CA ASN A 81 -2.01 11.27 -1.64
C ASN A 81 -1.81 12.54 -0.81
N ASP A 82 -2.55 13.59 -1.17
CA ASP A 82 -2.37 14.94 -0.62
C ASP A 82 -2.72 15.06 0.88
N LYS A 83 -3.44 14.08 1.44
CA LYS A 83 -3.89 14.11 2.84
C LYS A 83 -3.01 13.31 3.78
N PHE A 84 -2.48 12.19 3.31
CA PHE A 84 -1.78 11.22 4.18
C PHE A 84 -0.51 10.63 3.55
N GLY A 85 -0.05 11.14 2.40
CA GLY A 85 1.04 10.57 1.61
C GLY A 85 2.37 10.49 2.36
N GLY A 86 2.90 9.27 2.44
CA GLY A 86 4.15 8.91 3.12
C GLY A 86 5.37 8.88 2.21
N CYS A 87 5.23 9.23 0.93
CA CYS A 87 6.30 9.20 -0.07
C CYS A 87 6.65 10.60 -0.59
N GLY A 88 6.37 11.63 0.23
CA GLY A 88 6.74 13.03 -0.03
C GLY A 88 5.57 14.00 -0.13
N SER A 89 4.32 13.56 -0.32
CA SER A 89 3.19 14.52 -0.40
C SER A 89 2.88 15.17 0.95
N VAL A 90 2.96 14.41 2.05
CA VAL A 90 2.79 14.94 3.42
C VAL A 90 4.04 14.74 4.25
N HIS A 91 4.61 13.53 4.23
CA HIS A 91 5.83 13.22 4.97
C HIS A 91 6.71 12.25 4.16
N PRO A 92 8.03 12.48 4.04
CA PRO A 92 8.91 11.68 3.18
C PRO A 92 9.48 10.46 3.92
N VAL A 93 8.62 9.54 4.37
CA VAL A 93 9.04 8.27 5.02
C VAL A 93 9.87 7.42 4.04
N SER A 94 9.60 7.53 2.74
CA SER A 94 10.40 6.87 1.69
C SER A 94 11.88 7.22 1.76
N ASP A 95 12.22 8.44 2.15
CA ASP A 95 13.60 8.95 2.16
C ASP A 95 14.22 8.81 3.54
N GLN A 96 13.44 9.05 4.60
CA GLN A 96 13.88 9.06 5.99
C GLN A 96 13.79 7.70 6.68
N GLY A 97 13.08 6.74 6.07
CA GLY A 97 12.71 5.47 6.68
C GLY A 97 11.79 5.65 7.91
N CYS A 98 11.49 4.55 8.60
CA CYS A 98 10.68 4.55 9.82
C CYS A 98 11.46 4.97 11.10
N GLY A 99 12.62 5.64 10.98
CA GLY A 99 13.43 6.05 12.13
C GLY A 99 13.95 4.88 12.97
N THR A 100 14.04 5.04 14.30
CA THR A 100 14.59 4.05 15.25
C THR A 100 13.66 2.86 15.55
N CYS A 101 12.61 2.64 14.76
CA CYS A 101 11.60 1.59 14.99
C CYS A 101 12.14 0.14 14.85
N GLY A 102 13.45 -0.05 14.68
CA GLY A 102 14.19 -1.31 14.84
C GLY A 102 14.92 -1.48 16.18
N GLY A 103 14.69 -0.60 17.16
CA GLY A 103 15.54 -0.45 18.34
C GLY A 103 16.56 0.66 18.11
N GLY A 104 16.93 1.40 19.16
CA GLY A 104 17.81 2.57 19.07
C GLY A 104 19.15 2.29 18.39
N GLU A 105 20.02 3.31 18.37
CA GLU A 105 21.34 3.31 17.70
C GLU A 105 22.13 1.99 17.82
N GLU A 106 21.92 1.21 18.88
CA GLU A 106 22.60 -0.06 19.14
C GLU A 106 22.09 -1.33 18.42
N ARG A 107 20.84 -1.40 17.93
CA ARG A 107 20.34 -2.66 17.28
C ARG A 107 20.52 -2.72 15.77
N PHE A 108 20.46 -1.58 15.10
CA PHE A 108 20.64 -1.53 13.65
C PHE A 108 21.63 -0.46 13.16
N GLY A 109 22.19 0.38 14.04
CA GLY A 109 23.08 1.47 13.65
C GLY A 109 22.34 2.63 12.99
N ALA A 110 22.84 3.85 13.17
CA ALA A 110 22.32 5.09 12.55
C ALA A 110 22.33 5.05 11.00
N GLU A 111 22.92 4.03 10.41
CA GLU A 111 23.15 3.80 8.99
C GLU A 111 22.16 2.80 8.33
N ASN A 112 21.15 2.32 9.06
CA ASN A 112 20.10 1.40 8.56
C ASN A 112 18.76 2.09 8.24
N VAL A 113 18.81 3.31 7.73
CA VAL A 113 17.62 3.94 7.15
C VAL A 113 17.14 3.07 5.98
N ARG A 114 16.09 2.27 6.18
CA ARG A 114 15.49 1.47 5.11
C ARG A 114 14.64 2.35 4.21
N SER A 115 15.30 3.29 3.53
CA SER A 115 14.69 4.07 2.47
C SER A 115 14.34 3.19 1.28
N PHE A 116 13.39 3.67 0.48
CA PHE A 116 12.94 3.01 -0.73
C PHE A 116 12.64 4.04 -1.82
N ARG A 117 12.84 3.65 -3.07
CA ARG A 117 12.62 4.54 -4.21
C ARG A 117 11.17 4.55 -4.62
N CYS A 118 10.66 5.74 -4.89
CA CYS A 118 9.31 5.96 -5.40
C CYS A 118 9.33 6.41 -6.85
N ARG A 119 8.53 5.76 -7.71
CA ARG A 119 8.19 6.26 -9.04
C ARG A 119 6.71 6.60 -9.08
N LYS A 120 6.42 7.89 -9.27
CA LYS A 120 5.07 8.45 -9.34
C LYS A 120 4.58 8.56 -10.78
N GLY A 121 3.27 8.61 -10.97
CA GLY A 121 2.65 8.93 -12.26
C GLY A 121 2.22 7.73 -13.10
N LEU A 122 2.36 6.49 -12.60
CA LEU A 122 2.04 5.29 -13.38
C LEU A 122 0.52 5.09 -13.46
N PHE A 123 -0.09 5.32 -14.64
CA PHE A 123 -1.55 5.30 -14.81
C PHE A 123 -2.26 6.27 -13.83
N ALA A 124 -1.69 7.47 -13.67
CA ALA A 124 -2.18 8.44 -12.68
C ALA A 124 -3.60 8.91 -12.96
N GLU A 125 -3.95 9.12 -14.24
CA GLU A 125 -5.30 9.57 -14.64
C GLU A 125 -6.34 8.51 -14.29
N GLU A 126 -6.06 7.25 -14.58
CA GLU A 126 -6.92 6.11 -14.26
C GLU A 126 -7.05 5.90 -12.76
N ALA A 127 -5.95 6.05 -12.00
CA ALA A 127 -5.96 5.98 -10.55
C ALA A 127 -6.82 7.10 -9.92
N ILE A 128 -6.71 8.33 -10.43
CA ILE A 128 -7.54 9.46 -10.00
C ILE A 128 -9.01 9.19 -10.33
N ALA A 129 -9.31 8.76 -11.56
CA ALA A 129 -10.67 8.46 -12.00
C ALA A 129 -11.32 7.38 -11.11
N MET A 130 -10.57 6.33 -10.77
CA MET A 130 -11.03 5.26 -9.87
C MET A 130 -11.37 5.79 -8.46
N LEU A 131 -10.53 6.68 -7.89
CA LEU A 131 -10.81 7.29 -6.58
C LEU A 131 -11.99 8.25 -6.62
N GLN A 132 -12.10 9.06 -7.68
CA GLN A 132 -13.24 9.95 -7.89
C GLN A 132 -14.55 9.17 -7.96
N ASP A 133 -14.59 8.10 -8.76
CA ASP A 133 -15.75 7.21 -8.85
C ASP A 133 -16.12 6.60 -7.48
N PHE A 134 -15.13 6.12 -6.71
CA PHE A 134 -15.35 5.64 -5.35
C PHE A 134 -16.02 6.68 -4.44
N TYR A 135 -15.53 7.93 -4.43
CA TYR A 135 -16.11 8.99 -3.61
C TYR A 135 -17.49 9.45 -4.08
N LEU A 136 -17.72 9.46 -5.41
CA LEU A 136 -19.02 9.81 -6.00
C LEU A 136 -20.08 8.75 -5.69
N ARG A 137 -19.73 7.46 -5.72
CA ARG A 137 -20.62 6.38 -5.29
C ARG A 137 -21.06 6.54 -3.85
N GLY A 138 -20.14 6.94 -2.96
CA GLY A 138 -20.42 7.13 -1.54
C GLY A 138 -20.59 5.81 -0.77
N ASN A 139 -20.81 5.90 0.54
CA ASN A 139 -20.89 4.74 1.43
C ASN A 139 -22.31 4.57 2.00
N ALA A 140 -23.02 3.52 1.57
CA ALA A 140 -24.37 3.18 2.05
C ALA A 140 -24.43 2.80 3.54
N ARG A 141 -23.28 2.50 4.16
CA ARG A 141 -23.17 2.18 5.59
C ARG A 141 -22.78 3.39 6.45
N ALA A 142 -22.61 4.57 5.86
CA ALA A 142 -22.26 5.77 6.64
C ALA A 142 -23.44 6.19 7.57
N PRO A 143 -23.16 6.72 8.77
CA PRO A 143 -24.20 7.23 9.67
C PRO A 143 -25.03 8.33 9.02
N LYS A 144 -26.34 8.35 9.29
CA LYS A 144 -27.23 9.40 8.78
C LYS A 144 -27.11 10.67 9.65
N PRO A 145 -27.15 11.88 9.05
CA PRO A 145 -27.38 12.16 7.62
C PRO A 145 -26.09 11.99 6.78
N HIS A 146 -26.22 11.32 5.64
CA HIS A 146 -25.14 11.14 4.66
C HIS A 146 -25.58 11.56 3.25
N ARG A 147 -24.64 11.83 2.34
CA ARG A 147 -24.95 12.08 0.92
C ARG A 147 -25.64 10.86 0.28
N LYS A 148 -26.47 11.11 -0.74
CA LYS A 148 -27.15 10.04 -1.50
C LYS A 148 -26.11 9.18 -2.22
N VAL A 149 -26.19 7.86 -2.05
CA VAL A 149 -25.33 6.89 -2.72
C VAL A 149 -25.75 6.76 -4.18
N LEU A 150 -24.78 6.87 -5.10
CA LEU A 150 -24.99 6.67 -6.53
C LEU A 150 -24.69 5.20 -6.87
N TRP A 151 -25.67 4.50 -7.44
CA TRP A 151 -25.50 3.15 -7.96
C TRP A 151 -25.36 3.25 -9.48
N MET A 152 -24.16 3.01 -10.02
CA MET A 152 -23.98 2.81 -11.46
C MET A 152 -24.20 1.32 -11.79
N ASP A 153 -25.05 1.04 -12.77
CA ASP A 153 -25.30 -0.33 -13.25
C ASP A 153 -24.04 -0.83 -13.98
N ARG A 154 -23.44 -1.92 -13.48
CA ARG A 154 -22.19 -2.49 -14.03
C ARG A 154 -22.31 -2.95 -15.49
N ARG A 155 -23.53 -2.99 -16.04
CA ARG A 155 -23.82 -3.43 -17.41
C ARG A 155 -23.42 -2.41 -18.49
N GLU A 156 -23.27 -1.13 -18.16
CA GLU A 156 -22.93 -0.09 -19.16
C GLU A 156 -21.43 -0.03 -19.48
N GLN A 157 -20.55 -0.48 -18.57
CA GLN A 157 -19.10 -0.44 -18.78
C GLN A 157 -18.54 -1.57 -19.69
N GLN A 158 -19.34 -2.58 -20.02
CA GLN A 158 -18.94 -3.69 -20.91
C GLN A 158 -19.33 -3.48 -22.38
N GLN A 159 -19.93 -2.35 -22.74
CA GLN A 159 -20.36 -2.06 -24.12
C GLN A 159 -19.41 -1.14 -24.89
N GLU A 160 -18.34 -0.62 -24.27
CA GLU A 160 -17.37 0.29 -24.91
C GLU A 160 -15.97 -0.31 -25.15
N HIS A 161 -15.81 -1.63 -25.12
CA HIS A 161 -14.56 -2.31 -25.51
C HIS A 161 -14.77 -3.35 -26.60
#